data_AF-S4PN07-F1
#
_entry.id   AF-S4PN07-F1
#
_cell.length_a   1.000
_cell.length_b   1.000
_cell.length_c   1.000
_cell.angle_alpha   90.00
_cell.angle_beta   90.00
_cell.angle_gamma   90.00
#
_symmetry.space_group_name_H-M   'P 1'
#
loop_
_entity.id
_entity.type
_entity.pdbx_description
1 polymer ?
#
loop_
_entity_poly.entity_id
_entity_poly.type
_entity_poly.pdbx_seq_one_letter_code
_entity_poly.pdbx_strand_id
1 'polypeptide(L)'
;LRCLQALQPLYECEELKGKLELFTSKFKDRIVSMSLDRETDVAVHAVRLVIAILKMHPDVLTDKDCENVYELVYSSWRGVAAAA
;
A
#
# COMPACT_ATOMS: atom_id res chain seq x y z
N LEU A 1 4.89 11.06 -4.48
CA LEU A 1 4.14 11.31 -3.22
C LEU A 1 2.65 11.65 -3.41
N ARG A 2 2.29 12.73 -4.12
CA ARG A 2 0.89 13.25 -4.21
C ARG A 2 -0.17 12.23 -4.63
N CYS A 3 0.15 11.31 -5.54
CA CYS A 3 -0.78 10.28 -6.01
C CYS A 3 -1.19 9.31 -4.88
N LEU A 4 -0.23 8.87 -4.05
CA LEU A 4 -0.53 7.96 -2.93
C LEU A 4 -1.41 8.64 -1.87
N GLN A 5 -1.15 9.93 -1.61
CA GLN A 5 -1.95 10.74 -0.69
C GLN A 5 -3.38 10.95 -1.19
N ALA A 6 -3.56 11.10 -2.50
CA ALA A 6 -4.89 11.21 -3.10
C ALA A 6 -5.65 9.86 -3.09
N LEU A 7 -4.93 8.73 -3.17
CA LEU A 7 -5.54 7.39 -3.14
C LEU A 7 -5.96 6.95 -1.74
N GLN A 8 -5.20 7.30 -0.69
CA GLN A 8 -5.52 6.93 0.70
C GLN A 8 -6.99 7.15 1.11
N PRO A 9 -7.56 8.37 1.00
CA PRO A 9 -8.94 8.62 1.41
C PRO A 9 -9.96 7.88 0.54
N LEU A 10 -9.60 7.50 -0.69
CA LEU A 10 -10.50 6.72 -1.55
C LEU A 10 -10.63 5.27 -1.06
N TYR A 11 -9.56 4.70 -0.50
CA TYR A 11 -9.60 3.36 0.12
C TYR A 11 -10.18 3.35 1.53
N GLU A 12 -10.38 4.50 2.16
CA GLU A 12 -11.13 4.63 3.41
C GLU A 12 -12.65 4.70 3.18
N CYS A 13 -13.08 4.92 1.93
CA CYS A 13 -14.49 5.03 1.55
C CYS A 13 -15.03 3.69 1.04
N GLU A 14 -15.83 3.00 1.86
CA GLU A 14 -16.42 1.70 1.51
C GLU A 14 -17.31 1.74 0.26
N GLU A 15 -17.97 2.87 0.00
CA GLU A 15 -18.82 3.06 -1.19
C GLU A 15 -18.03 2.97 -2.51
N LEU A 16 -16.72 3.23 -2.46
CA LEU A 16 -15.83 3.18 -3.62
C LEU A 16 -15.19 1.81 -3.83
N LYS A 17 -15.38 0.86 -2.91
CA LYS A 17 -14.78 -0.49 -2.95
C LYS A 17 -14.90 -1.15 -4.32
N GLY A 18 -16.12 -1.35 -4.82
CA GLY A 18 -16.33 -2.02 -6.11
C GLY A 18 -15.76 -1.25 -7.32
N LYS A 19 -15.65 0.09 -7.24
CA LYS A 19 -15.09 0.91 -8.33
C LYS A 19 -13.57 0.86 -8.37
N LEU A 20 -12.94 0.66 -7.21
CA LEU A 20 -11.48 0.63 -7.08
C LEU A 20 -10.87 -0.72 -7.42
N GLU A 21 -11.63 -1.81 -7.35
CA GLU A 21 -11.11 -3.18 -7.56
C GLU A 21 -10.28 -3.36 -8.85
N LEU A 22 -10.80 -2.92 -10.00
CA LEU A 22 -10.09 -2.99 -11.28
C LEU A 22 -8.83 -2.11 -11.30
N PHE A 23 -8.90 -0.94 -10.64
CA PHE A 23 -7.75 -0.05 -10.51
C PHE A 23 -6.68 -0.71 -9.64
N THR A 24 -7.06 -1.22 -8.46
CA THR A 24 -6.17 -1.91 -7.54
C THR A 24 -5.50 -3.08 -8.21
N SER A 25 -6.26 -3.97 -8.86
CA SER A 25 -5.72 -5.14 -9.56
C SER A 25 -4.68 -4.75 -10.62
N LYS A 26 -4.95 -3.69 -11.40
CA LYS A 26 -4.05 -3.22 -12.46
C LYS A 26 -2.78 -2.53 -11.94
N PHE A 27 -2.86 -1.85 -10.80
CA PHE A 27 -1.76 -1.03 -10.27
C PHE A 27 -1.08 -1.62 -9.03
N LYS A 28 -1.51 -2.79 -8.54
CA LYS A 28 -0.98 -3.40 -7.30
C LYS A 28 0.53 -3.55 -7.31
N ASP A 29 1.10 -4.08 -8.40
CA ASP A 29 2.54 -4.36 -8.49
C ASP A 29 3.36 -3.07 -8.35
N ARG A 30 2.85 -1.98 -8.93
CA ARG A 30 3.49 -0.67 -8.81
C ARG A 30 3.39 -0.14 -7.38
N ILE A 31 2.23 -0.26 -6.74
CA ILE A 31 2.01 0.21 -5.36
C ILE A 31 2.92 -0.55 -4.39
N VAL A 32 3.00 -1.88 -4.53
CA VAL A 32 3.89 -2.74 -3.73
C VAL A 32 5.35 -2.36 -3.99
N SER A 33 5.77 -2.13 -5.25
CA SER A 33 7.14 -1.67 -5.52
C SER A 33 7.50 -0.33 -4.88
N MET A 34 6.50 0.53 -4.63
CA MET A 34 6.70 1.84 -4.00
C MET A 34 6.89 1.73 -2.48
N SER A 35 6.63 0.58 -1.83
CA SER A 35 6.97 0.38 -0.42
C SER A 35 8.49 0.30 -0.19
N LEU A 36 9.23 -0.02 -1.25
CA LEU A 36 10.70 -0.07 -1.31
C LEU A 36 11.30 1.14 -2.03
N ASP A 37 10.55 2.24 -2.14
CA ASP A 37 11.03 3.45 -2.81
C ASP A 37 12.24 4.05 -2.08
N ARG A 38 13.11 4.74 -2.82
CA ARG A 38 14.29 5.42 -2.26
C ARG A 38 13.88 6.58 -1.35
N GLU A 39 12.77 7.23 -1.67
CA GLU A 39 12.19 8.27 -0.82
C GLU A 39 11.38 7.63 0.31
N THR A 40 11.86 7.79 1.55
CA THR A 40 11.22 7.22 2.75
C THR A 40 9.78 7.70 2.92
N ASP A 41 9.48 8.96 2.57
CA ASP A 41 8.13 9.49 2.66
C ASP A 41 7.17 8.78 1.70
N VAL A 42 7.65 8.44 0.49
CA VAL A 42 6.88 7.67 -0.49
C VAL A 42 6.65 6.25 0.01
N ALA A 43 7.70 5.61 0.54
CA ALA A 43 7.62 4.27 1.13
C ALA A 43 6.57 4.20 2.26
N VAL A 44 6.58 5.15 3.20
CA VAL A 44 5.60 5.20 4.30
C VAL A 44 4.16 5.28 3.78
N HIS A 45 3.90 6.15 2.80
CA HIS A 45 2.55 6.30 2.25
C HIS A 45 2.13 5.07 1.43
N ALA A 46 3.09 4.43 0.74
CA ALA A 46 2.83 3.21 -0.01
C ALA A 46 2.46 2.05 0.93
N VAL A 47 3.21 1.85 2.02
CA VAL A 47 2.90 0.81 3.02
C VAL A 47 1.51 1.01 3.62
N ARG A 48 1.18 2.25 4.03
CA ARG A 48 -0.17 2.57 4.54
C ARG A 48 -1.27 2.29 3.51
N LEU A 49 -1.01 2.59 2.24
CA LEU A 49 -1.96 2.33 1.16
C LEU A 49 -2.13 0.82 0.91
N VAL A 50 -1.05 0.03 0.97
CA VAL A 50 -1.13 -1.44 0.84
C VAL A 50 -1.97 -2.03 1.97
N ILE A 51 -1.81 -1.55 3.21
CA ILE A 51 -2.64 -1.99 4.34
C ILE A 51 -4.11 -1.62 4.13
N ALA A 52 -4.41 -0.43 3.61
CA ALA A 52 -5.78 -0.03 3.29
C ALA A 52 -6.38 -0.91 2.18
N ILE A 53 -5.59 -1.23 1.15
CA ILE A 53 -5.97 -2.15 0.08
C ILE A 53 -6.28 -3.54 0.65
N LEU A 54 -5.43 -4.08 1.54
CA LEU A 54 -5.63 -5.39 2.16
C LEU A 54 -6.95 -5.47 2.93
N LYS A 55 -7.33 -4.40 3.64
CA LYS A 55 -8.60 -4.32 4.38
C LYS A 55 -9.81 -4.27 3.44
N MET A 56 -9.69 -3.53 2.33
CA MET A 56 -10.78 -3.34 1.38
C MET A 56 -10.96 -4.54 0.45
N HIS A 57 -9.85 -5.09 -0.04
CA HIS A 57 -9.78 -6.14 -1.05
C HIS A 57 -8.70 -7.17 -0.67
N PRO A 58 -8.99 -8.06 0.32
CA PRO A 58 -8.02 -9.02 0.81
C PRO A 58 -7.52 -9.98 -0.29
N ASP A 59 -8.37 -10.29 -1.27
CA ASP A 59 -8.07 -11.26 -2.34
C ASP A 59 -7.20 -10.69 -3.48
N VAL A 60 -6.91 -9.39 -3.49
CA VAL A 60 -6.13 -8.74 -4.58
C VAL A 60 -4.62 -8.86 -4.34
N LEU A 61 -4.20 -8.84 -3.08
CA LEU A 61 -2.79 -8.96 -2.71
C LEU A 61 -2.41 -10.44 -2.63
N THR A 62 -1.25 -10.78 -3.18
CA THR A 62 -0.71 -12.13 -3.05
C THR A 62 0.10 -12.27 -1.77
N ASP A 63 0.29 -13.50 -1.28
CA ASP A 63 1.11 -13.74 -0.08
C ASP A 63 2.50 -13.11 -0.17
N LYS A 64 3.10 -13.16 -1.37
CA LYS A 64 4.39 -12.54 -1.67
C LYS A 64 4.37 -11.01 -1.56
N ASP A 65 3.27 -10.37 -1.93
CA ASP A 65 3.10 -8.92 -1.78
C ASP A 65 3.06 -8.53 -0.29
N CYS A 66 2.41 -9.35 0.53
CA CYS A 66 2.32 -9.17 1.98
C CYS A 66 3.68 -9.43 2.67
N GLU A 67 4.40 -10.48 2.28
CA GLU A 67 5.75 -10.79 2.80
C GLU A 67 6.71 -9.61 2.62
N ASN A 68 6.71 -8.99 1.44
CA ASN A 68 7.54 -7.81 1.17
C ASN A 68 7.24 -6.64 2.13
N VAL A 69 5.99 -6.48 2.57
CA VAL A 69 5.64 -5.45 3.55
C VAL A 69 6.01 -5.88 4.96
N TYR A 70 5.85 -7.15 5.33
CA TYR A 70 6.24 -7.65 6.65
C TYR A 70 7.75 -7.52 6.90
N GLU A 71 8.59 -7.69 5.88
CA GLU A 71 10.04 -7.47 5.99
C GLU A 71 10.39 -6.01 6.34
N LEU A 72 9.54 -5.05 5.99
CA LEU A 72 9.77 -3.62 6.27
C LEU A 72 9.73 -3.27 7.75
N VAL A 73 9.18 -4.13 8.62
CA VAL A 73 9.25 -3.98 10.08
C VAL A 73 10.70 -3.95 10.57
N TYR A 74 11.62 -4.60 9.86
CA TYR A 74 13.06 -4.59 10.14
C TYR A 74 13.80 -3.43 9.46
N SER A 75 13.10 -2.51 8.80
CA SER A 75 13.71 -1.36 8.14
C SER A 75 14.44 -0.46 9.15
N SER A 76 15.62 0.04 8.77
CA SER A 76 16.38 1.02 9.56
C SER A 76 15.67 2.37 9.68
N TRP A 77 14.63 2.61 8.86
CA TRP A 77 13.83 3.83 8.88
C TRP A 77 12.59 3.66 9.74
N ARG A 78 12.60 4.27 10.92
CA ARG A 78 11.49 4.17 11.91
C ARG A 78 10.12 4.47 11.30
N GLY A 79 10.02 5.45 10.39
CA GLY A 79 8.74 5.80 9.77
C GLY A 79 8.15 4.67 8.94
N VAL A 80 9.01 3.95 8.20
CA VAL A 80 8.60 2.80 7.37
C VAL A 80 8.33 1.59 8.25
N ALA A 81 9.22 1.29 9.19
CA ALA A 81 9.08 0.17 10.12
C ALA A 81 7.85 0.27 11.03
N ALA A 82 7.45 1.48 11.44
CA ALA A 82 6.24 1.68 12.23
C ALA A 82 4.95 1.71 11.39
N ALA A 83 5.07 1.86 10.07
CA ALA A 83 3.93 1.84 9.16
C ALA A 83 3.59 0.42 8.68
N ALA A 84 4.61 -0.45 8.60
CA ALA A 84 4.48 -1.88 8.32
C ALA A 84 3.96 -2.64 9.55
#